data_AF-A0A657AGY5-F1
#
_entry.id   AF-A0A657AGY5-F1
#
_cell.length_a   1.000
_cell.length_b   1.000
_cell.length_c   1.000
_cell.angle_alpha   90.00
_cell.angle_beta   90.00
_cell.angle_gamma   90.00
#
_symmetry.space_group_name_H-M   'P 1'
#
loop_
_entity.id
_entity.type
_entity.pdbx_description
1 polymer ?
#
loop_
_entity_poly.entity_id
_entity_poly.type
_entity_poly.pdbx_seq_one_letter_code
_entity_poly.pdbx_strand_id
1 'polypeptide(L)'
;MHKKQTKPDLALDQLTAQMQSELPEKVAQQLEQAANLEKWPIAQLISVFERNTTQNFVTRHQIVSYLEKKQSGNDKQGMVLGITGTPGAGKSSLIGELCLTLLKERSDMSIAVLAIDPSSHESGGALLGDRTRTIFPVKDKRLFFRSQASQQDLGGMSKQTFHVTRLLRKIFDLIIIETVGIGQSEIEVQKLSDHTCLVMQPLAGDQVQFMKAGIMEVPDTFIINKCDEDNLAKKSLHLLKSSLKLASIYVENAGDKKQANVKDIFLTSAIKRKGITELADHVLAYRDQAISQEALEKQENYFLHKWIKQAYGEFGEGVYEHFAQDKGLHTGSLEEKELRFKTIIAQFINQIHD
;
A
#
# COMPACT_ATOMS: atom_id res chain seq x y z
N MET A 1 14.90 44.52 16.46
CA MET A 1 14.42 43.64 17.56
C MET A 1 14.64 42.20 17.12
N HIS A 2 15.63 41.50 17.70
CA HIS A 2 15.78 40.06 17.49
C HIS A 2 14.71 39.35 18.31
N LYS A 3 13.72 38.73 17.65
CA LYS A 3 12.85 37.74 18.31
C LYS A 3 13.78 36.62 18.83
N LYS A 4 13.85 36.43 20.15
CA LYS A 4 14.53 35.26 20.74
C LYS A 4 13.81 34.01 20.20
N GLN A 5 14.53 33.14 19.50
CA GLN A 5 14.00 31.83 19.09
C GLN A 5 13.54 31.06 20.35
N THR A 6 12.40 30.42 20.25
CA THR A 6 11.85 29.62 21.34
C THR A 6 12.54 28.24 21.39
N LYS A 7 12.50 27.52 22.53
CA LYS A 7 13.03 26.14 22.63
C LYS A 7 12.45 25.18 21.58
N PRO A 8 11.15 25.25 21.23
CA PRO A 8 10.57 24.48 20.13
C PRO A 8 11.23 24.76 18.77
N ASP A 9 11.51 26.03 18.46
CA ASP A 9 12.17 26.41 17.19
C ASP A 9 13.56 25.79 17.08
N LEU A 10 14.33 25.80 18.17
CA LEU A 10 15.66 25.19 18.23
C LEU A 10 15.64 23.66 18.01
N ALA A 11 14.59 22.97 18.47
CA ALA A 11 14.45 21.53 18.28
C ALA A 11 14.07 21.16 16.83
N LEU A 12 13.24 21.98 16.18
CA LEU A 12 12.86 21.82 14.76
C LEU A 12 14.05 22.11 13.82
N ASP A 13 14.84 23.14 14.13
CA ASP A 13 16.06 23.47 13.38
C ASP A 13 17.10 22.34 13.47
N GLN A 14 17.29 21.78 14.67
CA GLN A 14 18.17 20.61 14.87
C GLN A 14 17.70 19.39 14.07
N LEU A 15 16.40 19.12 14.06
CA LEU A 15 15.84 17.99 13.32
C LEU A 15 16.01 18.16 11.80
N THR A 16 15.81 19.39 11.30
CA THR A 16 16.04 19.73 9.90
C THR A 16 17.50 19.52 9.51
N ALA A 17 18.43 19.96 10.35
CA ALA A 17 19.87 19.74 10.13
C ALA A 17 20.24 18.24 10.12
N GLN A 18 19.63 17.44 11.01
CA GLN A 18 19.81 15.99 11.01
C GLN A 18 19.28 15.33 9.74
N MET A 19 18.11 15.73 9.26
CA MET A 19 17.53 15.25 8.00
C MET A 19 18.45 15.53 6.80
N GLN A 20 19.06 16.72 6.76
CA GLN A 20 19.98 17.12 5.69
C GLN A 20 21.37 16.49 5.78
N SER A 21 21.70 15.84 6.90
CA SER A 21 22.98 15.15 7.07
C SER A 21 23.08 13.89 6.22
N GLU A 22 24.30 13.43 5.97
CA GLU A 22 24.54 12.24 5.15
C GLU A 22 23.93 10.97 5.75
N LEU A 23 23.50 10.07 4.86
CA LEU A 23 22.99 8.77 5.25
C LEU A 23 24.09 7.97 5.98
N PRO A 24 23.83 7.38 7.16
CA PRO A 24 24.82 6.57 7.85
C PRO A 24 25.35 5.44 6.98
N GLU A 25 26.68 5.23 6.95
CA GLU A 25 27.35 4.25 6.07
C GLU A 25 26.76 2.84 6.19
N LYS A 26 26.46 2.40 7.40
CA LYS A 26 25.79 1.11 7.66
C LYS A 26 24.46 0.98 6.92
N VAL A 27 23.68 2.05 6.86
CA VAL A 27 22.37 2.07 6.17
C VAL A 27 22.57 2.10 4.66
N ALA A 28 23.59 2.83 4.17
CA ALA A 28 23.96 2.80 2.76
C ALA A 28 24.36 1.38 2.30
N GLN A 29 25.17 0.67 3.09
CA GLN A 29 25.52 -0.74 2.83
C GLN A 29 24.29 -1.66 2.83
N GLN A 30 23.36 -1.46 3.77
CA GLN A 30 22.09 -2.20 3.79
C GLN A 30 21.27 -1.97 2.51
N LEU A 31 21.24 -0.75 1.98
CA LEU A 31 20.55 -0.44 0.72
C LEU A 31 21.19 -1.16 -0.49
N GLU A 32 22.51 -1.26 -0.53
CA GLU A 32 23.22 -1.99 -1.60
C GLU A 32 22.95 -3.49 -1.53
N GLN A 33 22.94 -4.07 -0.33
CA GLN A 33 22.56 -5.47 -0.15
C GLN A 33 21.08 -5.71 -0.46
N ALA A 34 20.21 -4.76 -0.10
CA ALA A 34 18.79 -4.82 -0.43
C ALA A 34 18.53 -4.73 -1.94
N ALA A 35 19.30 -3.93 -2.67
CA ALA A 35 19.26 -3.88 -4.14
C ALA A 35 19.62 -5.24 -4.78
N ASN A 36 20.47 -6.03 -4.11
CA ASN A 36 20.78 -7.42 -4.45
C ASN A 36 19.77 -8.44 -3.87
N LEU A 37 18.62 -7.96 -3.40
CA LEU A 37 17.50 -8.75 -2.86
C LEU A 37 17.89 -9.60 -1.64
N GLU A 38 18.84 -9.14 -0.82
CA GLU A 38 19.18 -9.80 0.43
C GLU A 38 18.09 -9.58 1.49
N LYS A 39 17.47 -10.68 1.94
CA LYS A 39 16.27 -10.65 2.78
C LYS A 39 16.49 -9.99 4.15
N TRP A 40 17.66 -10.18 4.77
CA TRP A 40 17.92 -9.63 6.11
C TRP A 40 18.13 -8.10 6.10
N PRO A 41 18.95 -7.54 5.19
CA PRO A 41 19.02 -6.08 5.00
C PRO A 41 17.67 -5.44 4.69
N ILE A 42 16.87 -6.06 3.80
CA ILE A 42 15.49 -5.61 3.52
C ILE A 42 14.66 -5.57 4.81
N ALA A 43 14.68 -6.65 5.60
CA ALA A 43 13.92 -6.71 6.86
C ALA A 43 14.31 -5.61 7.86
N GLN A 44 15.61 -5.28 7.95
CA GLN A 44 16.13 -4.22 8.80
C GLN A 44 15.71 -2.83 8.33
N LEU A 45 15.78 -2.56 7.02
CA LEU A 45 15.32 -1.30 6.44
C LEU A 45 13.82 -1.13 6.68
N ILE A 46 13.02 -2.18 6.48
CA ILE A 46 11.59 -2.13 6.80
C ILE A 46 11.37 -1.81 8.28
N SER A 47 12.17 -2.34 9.21
CA SER A 47 12.06 -1.99 10.63
C SER A 47 12.37 -0.51 10.93
N VAL A 48 13.20 0.17 10.13
CA VAL A 48 13.37 1.63 10.18
C VAL A 48 12.08 2.33 9.73
N PHE A 49 11.43 1.83 8.68
CA PHE A 49 10.21 2.42 8.13
C PHE A 49 8.97 2.18 9.00
N GLU A 50 8.91 1.07 9.74
CA GLU A 50 7.79 0.74 10.63
C GLU A 50 7.82 1.49 11.98
N ARG A 51 9.00 1.82 12.48
CA ARG A 51 9.16 2.37 13.84
C ARG A 51 9.05 3.88 13.84
N ASN A 52 8.14 4.40 14.66
CA ASN A 52 7.89 5.84 14.80
C ASN A 52 8.76 6.48 15.89
N THR A 53 10.07 6.57 15.64
CA THR A 53 11.01 7.32 16.49
C THR A 53 11.58 8.52 15.71
N THR A 54 12.03 9.56 16.42
CA THR A 54 12.68 10.73 15.79
C THR A 54 13.88 10.32 14.93
N GLN A 55 14.72 9.40 15.42
CA GLN A 55 15.87 8.90 14.67
C GLN A 55 15.43 8.18 13.38
N ASN A 56 14.38 7.37 13.43
CA ASN A 56 13.90 6.66 12.25
C ASN A 56 13.19 7.58 11.26
N PHE A 57 12.52 8.62 11.74
CA PHE A 57 11.98 9.70 10.91
C PHE A 57 13.09 10.39 10.11
N VAL A 58 14.18 10.78 10.76
CA VAL A 58 15.38 11.32 10.09
C VAL A 58 15.94 10.31 9.09
N THR A 59 16.14 9.06 9.52
CA THR A 59 16.75 8.02 8.69
C THR A 59 15.91 7.70 7.46
N ARG A 60 14.56 7.69 7.57
CA ARG A 60 13.66 7.51 6.42
C ARG A 60 13.86 8.59 5.36
N HIS A 61 13.87 9.86 5.77
CA HIS A 61 14.14 10.98 4.86
C HIS A 61 15.50 10.83 4.19
N GLN A 62 16.56 10.55 4.97
CA GLN A 62 17.90 10.36 4.43
C GLN A 62 17.96 9.21 3.40
N ILE A 63 17.25 8.10 3.65
CA ILE A 63 17.15 6.98 2.71
C ILE A 63 16.47 7.43 1.41
N VAL A 64 15.32 8.10 1.51
CA VAL A 64 14.57 8.58 0.33
C VAL A 64 15.43 9.53 -0.49
N SER A 65 16.03 10.55 0.13
CA SER A 65 16.89 11.50 -0.56
C SER A 65 18.15 10.86 -1.13
N TYR A 66 18.74 9.86 -0.45
CA TYR A 66 19.88 9.12 -0.98
C TYR A 66 19.50 8.32 -2.23
N LEU A 67 18.35 7.64 -2.21
CA LEU A 67 17.85 6.88 -3.36
C LEU A 67 17.53 7.79 -4.54
N GLU A 68 16.87 8.92 -4.31
CA GLU A 68 16.57 9.92 -5.36
C GLU A 68 17.85 10.48 -6.01
N LYS A 69 18.88 10.80 -5.21
CA LYS A 69 20.16 11.30 -5.74
C LYS A 69 20.93 10.26 -6.55
N LYS A 70 20.89 8.98 -6.14
CA LYS A 70 21.59 7.88 -6.83
C LYS A 70 20.89 7.44 -8.13
N GLN A 71 19.62 7.81 -8.32
CA GLN A 71 18.72 7.30 -9.36
C GLN A 71 18.77 8.04 -10.72
N SER A 72 19.86 8.74 -11.09
CA SER A 72 20.00 9.39 -12.41
C SER A 72 20.08 8.44 -13.64
N GLY A 73 19.55 7.22 -13.57
CA GLY A 73 19.53 6.28 -14.71
C GLY A 73 18.78 4.96 -14.52
N ASN A 74 18.13 4.69 -13.38
CA ASN A 74 17.28 3.51 -13.22
C ASN A 74 16.19 3.77 -12.15
N ASP A 75 15.08 4.38 -12.58
CA ASP A 75 13.90 4.70 -11.76
C ASP A 75 13.09 3.43 -11.46
N LYS A 76 13.66 2.53 -10.64
CA LYS A 76 12.88 1.39 -10.16
C LYS A 76 11.75 1.91 -9.26
N GLN A 77 10.53 1.75 -9.75
CA GLN A 77 9.31 2.16 -9.08
C GLN A 77 8.30 1.02 -9.22
N GLY A 78 8.44 0.00 -8.37
CA GLY A 78 7.65 -1.23 -8.44
C GLY A 78 6.16 -0.99 -8.30
N MET A 79 5.35 -1.73 -9.05
CA MET A 79 3.89 -1.65 -9.01
C MET A 79 3.37 -2.20 -7.67
N VAL A 80 2.36 -1.55 -7.09
CA VAL A 80 1.66 -2.03 -5.90
C VAL A 80 0.32 -2.65 -6.31
N LEU A 81 0.18 -3.96 -6.11
CA LEU A 81 -1.05 -4.72 -6.32
C LEU A 81 -1.73 -4.98 -4.96
N GLY A 82 -2.87 -4.34 -4.75
CA GLY A 82 -3.71 -4.56 -3.58
C GLY A 82 -4.61 -5.77 -3.78
N ILE A 83 -4.63 -6.72 -2.84
CA ILE A 83 -5.50 -7.89 -2.88
C ILE A 83 -6.30 -7.95 -1.58
N THR A 84 -7.59 -7.67 -1.70
CA THR A 84 -8.56 -7.75 -0.59
C THR A 84 -9.67 -8.76 -0.92
N GLY A 85 -10.58 -9.00 0.01
CA GLY A 85 -11.68 -9.96 -0.18
C GLY A 85 -12.02 -10.73 1.08
N THR A 86 -13.16 -11.45 1.08
CA THR A 86 -13.68 -12.06 2.32
C THR A 86 -12.72 -13.03 2.99
N PRO A 87 -12.81 -13.21 4.32
CA PRO A 87 -12.07 -14.25 5.02
C PRO A 87 -12.44 -15.60 4.42
N GLY A 88 -11.44 -16.45 4.19
CA GLY A 88 -11.66 -17.75 3.58
C GLY A 88 -11.83 -17.74 2.06
N ALA A 89 -11.83 -16.61 1.36
CA ALA A 89 -11.86 -16.56 -0.11
C ALA A 89 -10.62 -17.21 -0.79
N GLY A 90 -9.60 -17.60 -0.01
CA GLY A 90 -8.39 -18.27 -0.49
C GLY A 90 -7.33 -17.31 -1.03
N LYS A 91 -7.29 -16.07 -0.52
CA LYS A 91 -6.38 -15.00 -0.95
C LYS A 91 -4.91 -15.41 -0.84
N SER A 92 -4.45 -15.82 0.34
CA SER A 92 -3.04 -16.19 0.56
C SER A 92 -2.58 -17.35 -0.33
N SER A 93 -3.45 -18.35 -0.56
CA SER A 93 -3.18 -19.46 -1.48
C SER A 93 -3.11 -18.99 -2.94
N LEU A 94 -4.03 -18.11 -3.36
CA LEU A 94 -4.02 -17.50 -4.69
C LEU A 94 -2.76 -16.66 -4.91
N ILE A 95 -2.36 -15.85 -3.93
CA ILE A 95 -1.14 -15.03 -3.96
C ILE A 95 0.10 -15.91 -4.10
N GLY A 96 0.17 -17.02 -3.37
CA GLY A 96 1.27 -17.99 -3.49
C GLY A 96 1.44 -18.51 -4.91
N GLU A 97 0.36 -19.03 -5.51
CA GLU A 97 0.39 -19.56 -6.88
C GLU A 97 0.64 -18.47 -7.94
N LEU A 98 0.09 -17.27 -7.74
CA LEU A 98 0.37 -16.10 -8.60
C LEU A 98 1.85 -15.72 -8.56
N CYS A 99 2.46 -15.61 -7.37
CA CYS A 99 3.89 -15.32 -7.24
C CYS A 99 4.76 -16.38 -7.91
N LEU A 100 4.45 -17.66 -7.70
CA LEU A 100 5.18 -18.76 -8.33
C LEU A 100 5.10 -18.72 -9.85
N THR A 101 3.92 -18.41 -10.39
CA THR A 101 3.67 -18.29 -11.83
C THR A 101 4.46 -17.12 -12.42
N LEU A 102 4.37 -15.92 -11.81
CA LEU A 102 5.09 -14.73 -12.24
C LEU A 102 6.61 -14.92 -12.24
N LEU A 103 7.18 -15.51 -11.17
CA LEU A 103 8.62 -15.75 -11.06
C LEU A 103 9.15 -16.81 -12.03
N LYS A 104 8.26 -17.70 -12.50
CA LYS A 104 8.56 -18.69 -13.55
C LYS A 104 8.53 -18.04 -14.93
N GLU A 105 7.58 -17.15 -15.19
CA GLU A 105 7.42 -16.46 -16.47
C GLU A 105 8.43 -15.33 -16.67
N ARG A 106 8.88 -14.67 -15.60
CA ARG A 106 9.83 -13.55 -15.65
C ARG A 106 11.04 -13.82 -14.74
N SER A 107 12.17 -14.14 -15.37
CA SER A 107 13.42 -14.46 -14.65
C SER A 107 14.02 -13.26 -13.91
N ASP A 108 13.77 -12.05 -14.40
CA ASP A 108 14.26 -10.77 -13.90
C ASP A 108 13.37 -10.14 -12.82
N MET A 109 12.16 -10.66 -12.64
CA MET A 109 11.15 -10.06 -11.76
C MET A 109 11.41 -10.37 -10.28
N SER A 110 11.22 -9.36 -9.44
CA SER A 110 11.25 -9.46 -7.98
C SER A 110 9.91 -9.03 -7.37
N ILE A 111 9.44 -9.80 -6.38
CA ILE A 111 8.14 -9.65 -5.73
C ILE A 111 8.32 -9.53 -4.22
N ALA A 112 7.68 -8.53 -3.61
CA ALA A 112 7.48 -8.46 -2.17
C ALA A 112 6.00 -8.67 -1.84
N VAL A 113 5.72 -9.50 -0.84
CA VAL A 113 4.37 -9.72 -0.32
C VAL A 113 4.29 -9.17 1.11
N LEU A 114 3.39 -8.22 1.33
CA LEU A 114 3.03 -7.69 2.63
C LEU A 114 1.63 -8.19 3.01
N ALA A 115 1.55 -9.08 3.98
CA ALA A 115 0.28 -9.52 4.56
C ALA A 115 -0.07 -8.64 5.76
N ILE A 116 -1.19 -7.92 5.68
CA ILE A 116 -1.66 -6.99 6.71
C ILE A 116 -2.72 -7.69 7.55
N ASP A 117 -2.32 -8.10 8.75
CA ASP A 117 -3.16 -8.79 9.71
C ASP A 117 -3.73 -7.80 10.75
N PRO A 118 -4.99 -7.99 11.20
CA PRO A 118 -5.51 -7.24 12.32
C PRO A 118 -4.63 -7.48 13.55
N SER A 119 -4.39 -6.42 14.31
CA SER A 119 -3.56 -6.53 15.51
C SER A 119 -4.27 -7.32 16.60
N SER A 120 -3.54 -8.21 17.27
CA SER A 120 -3.99 -8.82 18.52
C SER A 120 -4.35 -7.72 19.53
N HIS A 121 -5.54 -7.78 20.12
CA HIS A 121 -5.97 -6.85 21.17
C HIS A 121 -5.06 -6.90 22.42
N GLU A 122 -4.44 -8.05 22.70
CA GLU A 122 -3.59 -8.24 23.89
C GLU A 122 -2.10 -7.93 23.64
N SER A 123 -1.57 -8.28 22.46
CA SER A 123 -0.13 -8.15 22.18
C SER A 123 0.24 -7.05 21.19
N GLY A 124 -0.74 -6.48 20.48
CA GLY A 124 -0.51 -5.49 19.41
C GLY A 124 0.22 -6.03 18.16
N GLY A 125 0.61 -7.30 18.15
CA GLY A 125 1.28 -7.97 17.03
C GLY A 125 0.32 -8.62 16.03
N ALA A 126 0.86 -9.03 14.88
CA ALA A 126 0.15 -9.80 13.86
C ALA A 126 0.10 -11.29 14.24
N LEU A 127 -1.05 -11.92 14.07
CA LEU A 127 -1.16 -13.38 14.11
C LEU A 127 -0.42 -13.94 12.88
N LEU A 128 0.74 -14.57 13.06
CA LEU A 128 1.60 -15.19 12.04
C LEU A 128 0.91 -16.30 11.17
N GLY A 129 -0.41 -16.46 11.29
CA GLY A 129 -1.20 -17.54 10.71
C GLY A 129 -1.24 -17.57 9.18
N ASP A 130 -0.95 -16.47 8.49
CA ASP A 130 -0.89 -16.45 7.03
C ASP A 130 0.37 -17.11 6.47
N ARG A 131 1.46 -17.14 7.23
CA ARG A 131 2.73 -17.76 6.79
C ARG A 131 2.65 -19.29 6.74
N THR A 132 1.72 -19.93 7.44
CA THR A 132 1.54 -21.40 7.43
C THR A 132 0.67 -21.89 6.28
N ARG A 133 -0.06 -20.98 5.61
CA ARG A 133 -1.01 -21.31 4.52
C ARG A 133 -0.41 -21.25 3.11
N THR A 134 0.79 -20.69 2.95
CA THR A 134 1.38 -20.44 1.63
C THR A 134 2.79 -21.03 1.52
N ILE A 135 3.01 -21.87 0.51
CA ILE A 135 4.33 -22.43 0.19
C ILE A 135 5.10 -21.40 -0.63
N PHE A 136 5.79 -20.48 0.05
CA PHE A 136 6.73 -19.60 -0.62
C PHE A 136 8.09 -20.29 -0.80
N PRO A 137 8.74 -20.20 -1.98
CA PRO A 137 10.09 -20.73 -2.18
C PRO A 137 11.08 -19.96 -1.31
N VAL A 138 11.39 -20.53 -0.13
CA VAL A 138 12.23 -19.88 0.89
C VAL A 138 13.60 -19.45 0.33
N LYS A 139 14.12 -20.18 -0.65
CA LYS A 139 15.45 -19.98 -1.24
C LYS A 139 15.51 -18.97 -2.38
N ASP A 140 14.38 -18.59 -2.99
CA ASP A 140 14.39 -17.58 -4.05
C ASP A 140 14.52 -16.19 -3.41
N LYS A 141 15.61 -15.47 -3.69
CA LYS A 141 15.84 -14.10 -3.21
C LYS A 141 14.86 -13.11 -3.85
N ARG A 142 14.34 -13.43 -5.03
CA ARG A 142 13.37 -12.60 -5.76
C ARG A 142 12.02 -12.52 -5.07
N LEU A 143 11.73 -13.40 -4.11
CA LEU A 143 10.51 -13.37 -3.33
C LEU A 143 10.77 -13.03 -1.86
N PHE A 144 10.22 -11.91 -1.43
CA PHE A 144 10.21 -11.48 -0.04
C PHE A 144 8.79 -11.53 0.52
N PHE A 145 8.63 -12.03 1.75
CA PHE A 145 7.34 -12.09 2.43
C PHE A 145 7.48 -11.53 3.84
N ARG A 146 6.53 -10.68 4.25
CA ARG A 146 6.44 -10.15 5.61
C ARG A 146 4.97 -9.98 6.01
N SER A 147 4.64 -10.45 7.21
CA SER A 147 3.38 -10.08 7.87
C SER A 147 3.59 -8.80 8.68
N GLN A 148 2.63 -7.89 8.61
CA GLN A 148 2.59 -6.63 9.36
C GLN A 148 1.27 -6.54 10.13
N ALA A 149 1.33 -6.05 11.36
CA ALA A 149 0.12 -5.78 12.14
C ALA A 149 -0.51 -4.45 11.71
N SER A 150 -1.84 -4.36 11.67
CA SER A 150 -2.58 -3.12 11.39
C SER A 150 -2.45 -2.01 12.46
N GLN A 151 -1.79 -2.30 13.58
CA GLN A 151 -1.61 -1.47 14.79
C GLN A 151 -2.87 -0.77 15.31
N GLN A 152 -4.02 -1.46 15.34
CA GLN A 152 -5.32 -0.92 15.77
C GLN A 152 -5.83 0.27 14.92
N ASP A 153 -5.29 0.49 13.73
CA ASP A 153 -5.83 1.49 12.80
C ASP A 153 -7.24 1.08 12.36
N LEU A 154 -8.22 1.98 12.53
CA LEU A 154 -9.62 1.77 12.16
C LEU A 154 -9.80 1.47 10.67
N GLY A 155 -8.88 1.95 9.82
CA GLY A 155 -8.85 1.66 8.39
C GLY A 155 -8.18 0.33 8.04
N GLY A 156 -7.69 -0.45 9.02
CA GLY A 156 -7.02 -1.72 8.78
C GLY A 156 -5.63 -1.63 8.14
N MET A 157 -5.20 -0.44 7.72
CA MET A 157 -3.88 -0.19 7.16
C MET A 157 -3.26 1.06 7.77
N SER A 158 -2.03 0.93 8.25
CA SER A 158 -1.38 1.95 9.05
C SER A 158 -0.50 2.88 8.18
N LYS A 159 -0.20 4.08 8.66
CA LYS A 159 0.82 4.97 8.08
C LYS A 159 2.15 4.25 7.84
N GLN A 160 2.48 3.32 8.72
CA GLN A 160 3.66 2.47 8.67
C GLN A 160 3.64 1.58 7.43
N THR A 161 2.49 1.03 7.06
CA THR A 161 2.34 0.25 5.82
C THR A 161 2.66 1.12 4.60
N PHE A 162 2.18 2.36 4.55
CA PHE A 162 2.54 3.29 3.47
C PHE A 162 4.05 3.58 3.43
N HIS A 163 4.68 3.86 4.58
CA HIS A 163 6.13 4.04 4.66
C HIS A 163 6.89 2.81 4.12
N VAL A 164 6.51 1.61 4.55
CA VAL A 164 7.15 0.37 4.08
C VAL A 164 6.96 0.19 2.57
N THR A 165 5.76 0.45 2.05
CA THR A 165 5.48 0.39 0.61
C THR A 165 6.37 1.37 -0.18
N ARG A 166 6.56 2.61 0.31
CA ARG A 166 7.48 3.59 -0.32
C ARG A 166 8.90 3.04 -0.47
N LEU A 167 9.42 2.35 0.55
CA LEU A 167 10.72 1.70 0.50
C LEU A 167 10.73 0.53 -0.50
N LEU A 168 9.74 -0.36 -0.42
CA LEU A 168 9.70 -1.57 -1.25
C LEU A 168 9.55 -1.26 -2.74
N ARG A 169 8.83 -0.19 -3.10
CA ARG A 169 8.75 0.34 -4.47
C ARG A 169 10.13 0.60 -5.09
N LYS A 170 11.12 0.97 -4.29
CA LYS A 170 12.50 1.22 -4.76
C LYS A 170 13.37 -0.03 -4.86
N ILE A 171 12.88 -1.18 -4.39
CA ILE A 171 13.65 -2.44 -4.31
C ILE A 171 13.05 -3.51 -5.24
N PHE A 172 11.73 -3.66 -5.23
CA PHE A 172 11.00 -4.72 -5.93
C PHE A 172 10.29 -4.22 -7.19
N ASP A 173 9.98 -5.14 -8.11
CA ASP A 173 9.23 -4.84 -9.33
C ASP A 173 7.72 -4.90 -9.10
N LEU A 174 7.29 -5.77 -8.18
CA LEU A 174 5.90 -5.92 -7.75
C LEU A 174 5.83 -6.03 -6.23
N ILE A 175 4.90 -5.28 -5.64
CA ILE A 175 4.57 -5.32 -4.22
C ILE A 175 3.11 -5.77 -4.13
N ILE A 176 2.87 -6.93 -3.54
CA ILE A 176 1.52 -7.44 -3.29
C ILE A 176 1.15 -7.12 -1.84
N ILE A 177 0.04 -6.44 -1.64
CA ILE A 177 -0.49 -6.12 -0.31
C ILE A 177 -1.77 -6.93 -0.10
N GLU A 178 -1.74 -7.88 0.83
CA GLU A 178 -2.90 -8.68 1.23
C GLU A 178 -3.51 -8.09 2.49
N THR A 179 -4.84 -7.96 2.56
CA THR A 179 -5.55 -7.63 3.80
C THR A 179 -6.47 -8.76 4.26
N VAL A 180 -6.74 -8.86 5.56
CA VAL A 180 -7.56 -9.95 6.12
C VAL A 180 -9.06 -9.85 5.76
N GLY A 181 -9.51 -8.69 5.25
CA GLY A 181 -10.77 -8.58 4.50
C GLY A 181 -12.04 -8.54 5.33
N ILE A 182 -12.09 -7.64 6.30
CA ILE A 182 -13.32 -7.24 6.98
C ILE A 182 -13.32 -5.71 7.18
N GLY A 183 -14.28 -5.01 6.56
CA GLY A 183 -14.63 -3.64 6.94
C GLY A 183 -14.17 -2.54 5.97
N GLN A 184 -13.46 -1.53 6.51
CA GLN A 184 -13.00 -0.33 5.79
C GLN A 184 -11.62 -0.51 5.14
N SER A 185 -10.97 -1.67 5.37
CA SER A 185 -9.64 -2.00 4.84
C SER A 185 -9.59 -2.05 3.32
N GLU A 186 -10.71 -2.34 2.69
CA GLU A 186 -10.90 -2.46 1.26
C GLU A 186 -10.65 -1.12 0.56
N ILE A 187 -11.24 -0.05 1.09
CA ILE A 187 -11.06 1.32 0.57
C ILE A 187 -9.61 1.78 0.75
N GLU A 188 -9.00 1.45 1.90
CA GLU A 188 -7.62 1.82 2.21
C GLU A 188 -6.62 1.15 1.27
N VAL A 189 -6.83 -0.14 0.94
CA VAL A 189 -6.00 -0.86 -0.04
C VAL A 189 -6.01 -0.13 -1.38
N GLN A 190 -7.15 0.39 -1.82
CA GLN A 190 -7.24 1.16 -3.06
C GLN A 190 -6.44 2.47 -3.01
N LYS A 191 -6.39 3.12 -1.84
CA LYS A 191 -5.60 4.36 -1.68
C LYS A 191 -4.09 4.12 -1.66
N LEU A 192 -3.66 2.90 -1.34
CA LEU A 192 -2.24 2.52 -1.33
C LEU A 192 -1.75 1.87 -2.62
N SER A 193 -2.65 1.22 -3.35
CA SER A 193 -2.31 0.37 -4.48
C SER A 193 -2.44 1.11 -5.80
N ASP A 194 -1.66 0.67 -6.79
CA ASP A 194 -1.78 1.15 -8.17
C ASP A 194 -2.89 0.39 -8.91
N HIS A 195 -3.16 -0.85 -8.48
CA HIS A 195 -4.27 -1.67 -8.96
C HIS A 195 -4.82 -2.51 -7.81
N THR A 196 -6.14 -2.62 -7.72
CA THR A 196 -6.81 -3.33 -6.62
C THR A 196 -7.66 -4.48 -7.12
N CYS A 197 -7.44 -5.66 -6.54
CA CYS A 197 -8.19 -6.88 -6.79
C CYS A 197 -9.09 -7.21 -5.60
N LEU A 198 -10.37 -7.51 -5.87
CA LEU A 198 -11.29 -8.08 -4.89
C LEU A 198 -11.46 -9.58 -5.15
N VAL A 199 -11.01 -10.40 -4.20
CA VAL A 199 -11.14 -11.85 -4.22
C VAL A 199 -12.44 -12.27 -3.54
N MET A 200 -13.24 -13.07 -4.23
CA MET A 200 -14.51 -13.59 -3.75
C MET A 200 -14.54 -15.10 -3.93
N GLN A 201 -15.34 -15.78 -3.11
CA GLN A 201 -15.63 -17.20 -3.32
C GLN A 201 -16.96 -17.38 -4.07
N PRO A 202 -17.17 -18.51 -4.77
CA PRO A 202 -18.37 -18.75 -5.54
C PRO A 202 -19.58 -18.83 -4.60
N LEU A 203 -20.70 -18.22 -4.99
CA LEU A 203 -21.96 -18.19 -4.24
C LEU A 203 -21.85 -17.78 -2.76
N ALA A 204 -20.89 -16.93 -2.39
CA ALA A 204 -20.70 -16.51 -0.98
C ALA A 204 -21.92 -15.78 -0.38
N GLY A 205 -22.80 -15.20 -1.22
CA GLY A 205 -23.94 -14.39 -0.76
C GLY A 205 -23.56 -12.95 -0.35
N ASP A 206 -22.27 -12.66 -0.20
CA ASP A 206 -21.75 -11.37 0.29
C ASP A 206 -21.92 -10.20 -0.69
N GLN A 207 -22.23 -10.47 -1.96
CA GLN A 207 -22.31 -9.46 -3.03
C GLN A 207 -23.25 -8.30 -2.68
N VAL A 208 -24.41 -8.59 -2.07
CA VAL A 208 -25.37 -7.56 -1.67
C VAL A 208 -24.84 -6.70 -0.52
N GLN A 209 -24.16 -7.31 0.44
CA GLN A 209 -23.56 -6.58 1.56
C GLN A 209 -22.38 -5.72 1.08
N PHE A 210 -21.57 -6.23 0.16
CA PHE A 210 -20.48 -5.49 -0.47
C PHE A 210 -20.98 -4.31 -1.30
N MET A 211 -22.09 -4.47 -2.03
CA MET A 211 -22.73 -3.33 -2.70
C MET A 211 -23.20 -2.28 -1.68
N LYS A 212 -23.88 -2.70 -0.59
CA LYS A 212 -24.34 -1.79 0.46
C LYS A 212 -23.19 -1.04 1.15
N ALA A 213 -22.03 -1.67 1.27
CA ALA A 213 -20.84 -1.10 1.87
C ALA A 213 -19.98 -0.27 0.89
N GLY A 214 -20.38 -0.15 -0.39
CA GLY A 214 -19.61 0.54 -1.43
C GLY A 214 -18.34 -0.20 -1.88
N ILE A 215 -18.07 -1.40 -1.35
CA ILE A 215 -16.86 -2.19 -1.63
C ILE A 215 -16.76 -2.58 -3.11
N MET A 216 -17.88 -2.76 -3.80
CA MET A 216 -17.90 -3.13 -5.23
C MET A 216 -17.38 -2.03 -6.16
N GLU A 217 -17.36 -0.77 -5.71
CA GLU A 217 -16.83 0.37 -6.46
C GLU A 217 -15.30 0.42 -6.39
N VAL A 218 -14.72 -0.13 -5.34
CA VAL A 218 -13.31 -0.03 -4.98
C VAL A 218 -12.35 -0.80 -5.93
N PRO A 219 -12.56 -2.08 -6.27
CA PRO A 219 -11.55 -2.85 -7.01
C PRO A 219 -11.54 -2.52 -8.50
N ASP A 220 -10.38 -2.55 -9.12
CA ASP A 220 -10.21 -2.48 -10.58
C ASP A 220 -10.48 -3.84 -11.24
N THR A 221 -10.25 -4.93 -10.50
CA THR A 221 -10.43 -6.31 -10.97
C THR A 221 -11.12 -7.17 -9.92
N PHE A 222 -12.03 -8.04 -10.37
CA PHE A 222 -12.62 -9.07 -9.52
C PHE A 222 -11.98 -10.42 -9.79
N ILE A 223 -11.79 -11.20 -8.74
CA ILE A 223 -11.31 -12.57 -8.83
C ILE A 223 -12.29 -13.47 -8.09
N ILE A 224 -12.99 -14.34 -8.81
CA ILE A 224 -13.77 -15.42 -8.20
C ILE A 224 -12.82 -16.62 -8.07
N ASN A 225 -12.28 -16.82 -6.87
CA ASN A 225 -11.40 -17.94 -6.55
C ASN A 225 -12.21 -19.19 -6.17
N LYS A 226 -11.55 -20.34 -5.96
CA LYS A 226 -12.17 -21.65 -5.67
C LYS A 226 -13.17 -22.10 -6.74
N CYS A 227 -12.94 -21.74 -7.99
CA CYS A 227 -13.70 -22.20 -9.15
C CYS A 227 -13.30 -23.63 -9.53
N ASP A 228 -13.40 -24.53 -8.56
CA ASP A 228 -13.09 -25.95 -8.68
C ASP A 228 -14.15 -26.68 -9.51
N GLU A 229 -15.39 -26.20 -9.46
CA GLU A 229 -16.51 -26.69 -10.26
C GLU A 229 -16.99 -25.65 -11.27
N ASP A 230 -17.03 -26.02 -12.55
CA ASP A 230 -17.34 -25.10 -13.65
C ASP A 230 -18.76 -24.53 -13.57
N ASN A 231 -19.74 -25.34 -13.19
CA ASN A 231 -21.13 -24.90 -13.08
C ASN A 231 -21.30 -23.83 -11.98
N LEU A 232 -20.62 -24.02 -10.85
CA LEU A 232 -20.64 -23.10 -9.73
C LEU A 232 -19.93 -21.78 -10.08
N ALA A 233 -18.79 -21.88 -10.76
CA ALA A 233 -18.03 -20.75 -11.26
C ALA A 233 -18.85 -19.89 -12.23
N LYS A 234 -19.50 -20.52 -13.24
CA LYS A 234 -20.35 -19.83 -14.22
C LYS A 234 -21.54 -19.12 -13.58
N LYS A 235 -22.22 -19.78 -12.62
CA LYS A 235 -23.32 -19.15 -11.88
C LYS A 235 -22.84 -17.93 -11.10
N SER A 236 -21.71 -18.03 -10.42
CA SER A 236 -21.14 -16.93 -9.63
C SER A 236 -20.72 -15.75 -10.51
N LEU A 237 -20.12 -16.03 -11.68
CA LEU A 237 -19.79 -15.02 -12.69
C LEU A 237 -21.04 -14.26 -13.15
N HIS A 238 -22.11 -14.99 -13.49
CA HIS A 238 -23.35 -14.38 -13.94
C HIS A 238 -23.98 -13.48 -12.88
N LEU A 239 -24.00 -13.94 -11.62
CA LEU A 239 -24.50 -13.16 -10.49
C LEU A 239 -23.69 -11.89 -10.28
N LEU A 240 -22.35 -12.00 -10.27
CA LEU A 240 -21.46 -10.85 -10.13
C LEU A 240 -21.67 -9.82 -11.25
N LYS A 241 -21.72 -10.25 -12.52
CA LYS A 241 -22.00 -9.37 -13.65
C LYS A 241 -23.35 -8.66 -13.51
N SER A 242 -24.37 -9.39 -13.06
CA SER A 242 -25.70 -8.83 -12.82
C SER A 242 -25.66 -7.77 -11.71
N SER A 243 -24.98 -8.04 -10.59
CA SER A 243 -24.82 -7.08 -9.49
C SER A 243 -24.05 -5.84 -9.91
N LEU A 244 -22.96 -5.98 -10.67
CA LEU A 244 -22.19 -4.83 -11.16
C LEU A 244 -23.00 -3.96 -12.13
N LYS A 245 -23.85 -4.58 -12.96
CA LYS A 245 -24.77 -3.87 -13.85
C LYS A 245 -25.81 -3.08 -13.07
N LEU A 246 -26.38 -3.66 -12.01
CA LEU A 246 -27.33 -2.96 -11.13
C LEU A 246 -26.70 -1.79 -10.39
N ALA A 247 -25.45 -1.94 -9.94
CA ALA A 247 -24.70 -0.87 -9.28
C ALA A 247 -24.26 0.25 -10.24
N SER A 248 -24.56 0.16 -11.54
CA SER A 248 -24.02 1.07 -12.58
C SER A 248 -22.48 1.09 -12.66
N ILE A 249 -21.84 0.07 -12.09
CA ILE A 249 -20.38 -0.13 -12.11
C ILE A 249 -19.97 -0.89 -13.39
N TYR A 250 -20.92 -1.49 -14.10
CA TYR A 250 -20.71 -2.21 -15.36
C TYR A 250 -21.79 -1.84 -16.39
N VAL A 251 -21.38 -1.25 -17.50
CA VAL A 251 -22.24 -0.99 -18.66
C VAL A 251 -21.70 -1.81 -19.84
N GLU A 252 -22.46 -2.81 -20.29
CA GLU A 252 -22.23 -3.41 -21.60
C GLU A 252 -22.66 -2.39 -22.66
N ASN A 253 -21.78 -2.11 -23.62
CA ASN A 253 -21.95 -1.17 -24.72
C ASN A 253 -23.40 -1.12 -25.25
N ALA A 254 -24.16 -0.14 -24.77
CA ALA A 254 -25.31 0.42 -25.46
C ALA A 254 -24.89 1.85 -25.82
N GLY A 255 -24.91 2.16 -27.12
CA GLY A 255 -24.29 3.33 -27.71
C GLY A 255 -24.49 4.65 -26.93
N ASP A 256 -23.39 5.39 -26.83
CA ASP A 256 -23.32 6.80 -26.44
C ASP A 256 -24.01 7.20 -25.12
N LYS A 257 -23.27 7.10 -24.01
CA LYS A 257 -22.91 8.23 -23.11
C LYS A 257 -22.23 7.75 -21.82
N LYS A 258 -21.05 8.34 -21.55
CA LYS A 258 -20.18 8.26 -20.34
C LYS A 258 -19.58 6.87 -20.05
N GLN A 259 -18.29 6.73 -20.39
CA GLN A 259 -17.44 5.57 -20.12
C GLN A 259 -17.45 5.18 -18.63
N ALA A 260 -18.21 4.15 -18.28
CA ALA A 260 -17.94 3.36 -17.08
C ALA A 260 -16.90 2.29 -17.50
N ASN A 261 -15.74 2.28 -16.85
CA ASN A 261 -14.70 1.30 -17.13
C ASN A 261 -15.22 -0.11 -16.83
N VAL A 262 -15.19 -1.00 -17.83
CA VAL A 262 -15.50 -2.42 -17.65
C VAL A 262 -14.42 -3.00 -16.72
N LYS A 263 -14.84 -3.56 -15.58
CA LYS A 263 -13.93 -4.23 -14.63
C LYS A 263 -13.71 -5.68 -15.05
N ASP A 264 -12.46 -6.10 -15.11
CA ASP A 264 -12.10 -7.48 -15.45
C ASP A 264 -12.51 -8.46 -14.35
N ILE A 265 -12.91 -9.67 -14.75
CA ILE A 265 -13.34 -10.73 -13.83
C ILE A 265 -12.61 -12.03 -14.18
N PHE A 266 -11.80 -12.52 -13.25
CA PHE A 266 -11.06 -13.78 -13.39
C PHE A 266 -11.71 -14.91 -12.61
N LEU A 267 -11.82 -16.08 -13.22
CA LEU A 267 -12.25 -17.32 -12.54
C LEU A 267 -11.01 -18.15 -12.22
N THR A 268 -10.68 -18.29 -10.95
CA THR A 268 -9.44 -18.95 -10.52
C THR A 268 -9.71 -20.11 -9.58
N SER A 269 -8.80 -21.09 -9.59
CA SER A 269 -8.64 -22.04 -8.50
C SER A 269 -7.16 -22.17 -8.21
N ALA A 270 -6.74 -21.66 -7.05
CA ALA A 270 -5.37 -21.83 -6.57
C ALA A 270 -4.99 -23.31 -6.45
N ILE A 271 -5.89 -24.14 -5.90
CA ILE A 271 -5.63 -25.57 -5.68
C ILE A 271 -5.48 -26.33 -7.00
N LYS A 272 -6.33 -26.03 -7.99
CA LYS A 272 -6.28 -26.68 -9.31
C LYS A 272 -5.37 -25.96 -10.30
N ARG A 273 -4.72 -24.87 -9.90
CA ARG A 273 -3.91 -23.96 -10.75
C ARG A 273 -4.65 -23.50 -12.02
N LYS A 274 -5.96 -23.29 -11.90
CA LYS A 274 -6.82 -22.86 -13.01
C LYS A 274 -6.95 -21.34 -13.01
N GLY A 275 -6.84 -20.70 -14.17
CA GLY A 275 -7.01 -19.25 -14.31
C GLY A 275 -5.85 -18.41 -13.77
N ILE A 276 -4.77 -19.06 -13.28
CA ILE A 276 -3.65 -18.38 -12.62
C ILE A 276 -2.74 -17.70 -13.65
N THR A 277 -2.48 -18.36 -14.79
CA THR A 277 -1.66 -17.79 -15.87
C THR A 277 -2.35 -16.57 -16.49
N GLU A 278 -3.66 -16.65 -16.74
CA GLU A 278 -4.43 -15.54 -17.28
C GLU A 278 -4.44 -14.34 -16.32
N LEU A 279 -4.51 -14.60 -15.01
CA LEU A 279 -4.36 -13.56 -13.99
C LEU A 279 -2.93 -13.00 -13.92
N ALA A 280 -1.91 -13.83 -14.11
CA ALA A 280 -0.51 -13.41 -14.13
C ALA A 280 -0.22 -12.49 -15.33
N ASP A 281 -0.70 -12.87 -16.53
CA ASP A 281 -0.61 -12.08 -17.75
C ASP A 281 -1.27 -10.70 -17.55
N HIS A 282 -2.44 -10.67 -16.92
CA HIS A 282 -3.13 -9.43 -16.55
C HIS A 282 -2.27 -8.56 -15.64
N VAL A 283 -1.73 -9.12 -14.55
CA VAL A 283 -0.86 -8.37 -13.62
C VAL A 283 0.39 -7.84 -14.32
N LEU A 284 1.01 -8.63 -15.21
CA LEU A 284 2.17 -8.19 -15.99
C LEU A 284 1.83 -7.00 -16.90
N ALA A 285 0.64 -6.98 -17.51
CA ALA A 285 0.20 -5.89 -18.38
C ALA A 285 0.06 -4.55 -17.64
N TYR A 286 -0.27 -4.56 -16.35
CA TYR A 286 -0.27 -3.33 -15.53
C TYR A 286 1.11 -2.99 -14.97
N ARG A 287 1.92 -4.00 -14.62
CA ARG A 287 3.26 -3.75 -14.08
C ARG A 287 4.14 -2.99 -15.06
N ASP A 288 4.01 -3.28 -16.35
CA ASP A 288 4.81 -2.63 -17.39
C ASP A 288 4.32 -1.20 -17.71
N GLN A 289 3.27 -0.72 -17.05
CA GLN A 289 2.82 0.67 -17.15
C GLN A 289 3.63 1.57 -16.22
N ALA A 290 4.07 2.72 -16.73
CA ALA A 290 4.74 3.72 -15.91
C ALA A 290 3.76 4.31 -14.88
N ILE A 291 4.16 4.30 -13.62
CA ILE A 291 3.38 4.91 -12.54
C ILE A 291 3.60 6.41 -12.60
N SER A 292 2.52 7.19 -12.77
CA SER A 292 2.63 8.63 -12.90
C SER A 292 3.05 9.26 -11.57
N GLN A 293 3.86 10.32 -11.66
CA GLN A 293 4.26 11.10 -10.49
C GLN A 293 3.03 11.69 -9.77
N GLU A 294 2.01 12.11 -10.52
CA GLU A 294 0.74 12.60 -9.97
C GLU A 294 0.02 11.54 -9.11
N ALA A 295 0.04 10.27 -9.53
CA ALA A 295 -0.56 9.20 -8.74
C ALA A 295 0.18 9.00 -7.41
N LEU A 296 1.52 9.02 -7.44
CA LEU A 296 2.35 8.91 -6.24
C LEU A 296 2.12 10.09 -5.28
N GLU A 297 2.06 11.32 -5.81
CA GLU A 297 1.77 12.51 -5.02
C GLU A 297 0.38 12.45 -4.38
N LYS A 298 -0.62 11.96 -5.12
CA LYS A 298 -1.98 11.77 -4.60
C LYS A 298 -2.03 10.74 -3.48
N GLN A 299 -1.31 9.62 -3.61
CA GLN A 299 -1.17 8.62 -2.55
C GLN A 299 -0.50 9.24 -1.32
N GLU A 300 0.62 9.95 -1.50
CA GLU A 300 1.36 10.58 -0.41
C GLU A 300 0.52 11.64 0.32
N ASN A 301 -0.19 12.48 -0.41
CA ASN A 301 -1.08 13.47 0.16
C ASN A 301 -2.20 12.81 0.97
N TYR A 302 -2.81 11.73 0.47
CA TYR A 302 -3.83 11.00 1.21
C TYR A 302 -3.30 10.52 2.58
N PHE A 303 -2.12 9.89 2.60
CA PHE A 303 -1.53 9.39 3.85
C PHE A 303 -1.03 10.50 4.78
N LEU A 304 -0.60 11.65 4.24
CA LEU A 304 -0.30 12.83 5.04
C LEU A 304 -1.55 13.34 5.76
N HIS A 305 -2.66 13.54 5.04
CA HIS A 305 -3.92 14.01 5.64
C HIS A 305 -4.46 13.02 6.66
N LYS A 306 -4.41 11.72 6.33
CA LYS A 306 -4.80 10.66 7.26
C LYS A 306 -3.98 10.73 8.56
N TRP A 307 -2.66 10.91 8.45
CA TRP A 307 -1.81 11.09 9.63
C TRP A 307 -2.19 12.34 10.44
N ILE A 308 -2.45 13.46 9.77
CA ILE A 308 -2.89 14.71 10.43
C ILE A 308 -4.17 14.47 11.22
N LYS A 309 -5.18 13.87 10.58
CA LYS A 309 -6.46 13.53 11.22
C LYS A 309 -6.26 12.62 12.43
N GLN A 310 -5.41 11.59 12.32
CA GLN A 310 -5.14 10.66 13.41
C GLN A 310 -4.38 11.32 14.57
N ALA A 311 -3.41 12.18 14.28
CA ALA A 311 -2.54 12.78 15.30
C ALA A 311 -3.16 14.02 15.98
N TYR A 312 -3.99 14.78 15.25
CA TYR A 312 -4.47 16.10 15.69
C TYR A 312 -5.99 16.28 15.55
N GLY A 313 -6.72 15.30 15.02
CA GLY A 313 -8.18 15.36 14.87
C GLY A 313 -8.65 16.47 13.93
N GLU A 314 -9.90 16.91 14.12
CA GLU A 314 -10.53 17.99 13.35
C GLU A 314 -9.76 19.30 13.46
N PHE A 315 -9.11 19.56 14.61
CA PHE A 315 -8.26 20.73 14.80
C PHE A 315 -7.09 20.72 13.80
N GLY A 316 -6.40 19.59 13.65
CA GLY A 316 -5.32 19.46 12.68
C GLY A 316 -5.80 19.60 11.24
N GLU A 317 -6.95 19.02 10.92
CA GLU A 317 -7.56 19.16 9.58
C GLU A 317 -7.87 20.64 9.29
N GLY A 318 -8.48 21.38 10.23
CA GLY A 318 -8.75 22.81 10.08
C GLY A 318 -7.48 23.65 9.91
N VAL A 319 -6.41 23.34 10.65
CA VAL A 319 -5.11 24.00 10.46
C VAL A 319 -4.54 23.69 9.07
N TYR A 320 -4.58 22.44 8.63
CA TYR A 320 -4.08 22.05 7.31
C TYR A 320 -4.83 22.80 6.19
N GLU A 321 -6.16 22.87 6.27
CA GLU A 321 -6.99 23.61 5.31
C GLU A 321 -6.69 25.12 5.32
N HIS A 322 -6.53 25.72 6.50
CA HIS A 322 -6.18 27.13 6.64
C HIS A 322 -4.84 27.46 5.96
N PHE A 323 -3.87 26.54 6.03
CA PHE A 323 -2.55 26.69 5.44
C PHE A 323 -2.38 25.92 4.13
N ALA A 324 -3.48 25.57 3.43
CA ALA A 324 -3.41 24.74 2.21
C ALA A 324 -2.57 25.36 1.08
N GLN A 325 -2.31 26.68 1.10
CA GLN A 325 -1.46 27.37 0.12
C GLN A 325 0.04 27.34 0.48
N ASP A 326 0.40 26.77 1.64
CA ASP A 326 1.80 26.62 2.05
C ASP A 326 2.52 25.63 1.15
N LYS A 327 3.50 26.12 0.39
CA LYS A 327 4.27 25.28 -0.56
C LYS A 327 4.97 24.11 0.11
N GLY A 328 5.38 24.24 1.37
CA GLY A 328 6.09 23.20 2.10
C GLY A 328 5.21 22.02 2.49
N LEU A 329 3.88 22.15 2.43
CA LEU A 329 2.96 21.02 2.62
C LEU A 329 2.82 20.14 1.37
N HIS A 330 3.24 20.65 0.20
CA HIS A 330 3.04 20.00 -1.09
C HIS A 330 4.34 19.60 -1.80
N THR A 331 5.49 20.09 -1.32
CA THR A 331 6.80 19.88 -1.96
C THR A 331 7.74 19.11 -1.04
N GLY A 332 8.69 18.38 -1.65
CA GLY A 332 9.64 17.53 -0.94
C GLY A 332 9.08 16.17 -0.55
N SER A 333 9.83 15.46 0.28
CA SER A 333 9.48 14.16 0.84
C SER A 333 8.33 14.26 1.84
N LEU A 334 7.59 13.16 2.03
CA LEU A 334 6.58 13.05 3.09
C LEU A 334 7.08 13.51 4.46
N GLU A 335 8.30 13.12 4.84
CA GLU A 335 8.91 13.52 6.10
C GLU A 335 9.10 15.06 6.19
N GLU A 336 9.49 15.74 5.11
CA GLU A 336 9.56 17.21 5.09
C GLU A 336 8.18 17.85 5.22
N LYS A 337 7.17 17.32 4.53
CA LYS A 337 5.77 17.79 4.64
C LYS A 337 5.24 17.64 6.07
N GLU A 338 5.51 16.51 6.71
CA GLU A 338 5.16 16.27 8.12
C GLU A 338 5.86 17.26 9.06
N LEU A 339 7.15 17.52 8.84
CA LEU A 339 7.90 18.47 9.65
C LEU A 339 7.39 19.91 9.45
N ARG A 340 7.06 20.27 8.20
CA ARG A 340 6.44 21.56 7.88
C ARG A 340 5.13 21.72 8.62
N PHE A 341 4.26 20.71 8.59
CA PHE A 341 2.98 20.75 9.30
C PHE A 341 3.14 20.88 10.82
N LYS A 342 4.08 20.14 11.43
CA LYS A 342 4.42 20.30 12.86
C LYS A 342 4.87 21.71 13.20
N THR A 343 5.65 22.34 12.32
CA THR A 343 6.11 23.72 12.47
C THR A 343 4.94 24.69 12.42
N ILE A 344 4.03 24.52 11.45
CA ILE A 344 2.81 25.33 11.31
C ILE A 344 1.95 25.22 12.57
N ILE A 345 1.69 24.00 13.06
CA ILE A 345 0.91 23.80 14.29
C ILE A 345 1.58 24.49 15.49
N ALA A 346 2.89 24.33 15.66
CA ALA A 346 3.61 24.95 16.77
C ALA A 346 3.49 26.48 16.74
N GLN A 347 3.60 27.08 15.55
CA GLN A 347 3.44 28.52 15.36
C GLN A 347 2.00 28.97 15.59
N PHE A 348 1.02 28.22 15.07
CA PHE A 348 -0.39 28.52 15.20
C PHE A 348 -0.85 28.51 16.66
N ILE A 349 -0.46 27.48 17.43
CA ILE A 349 -0.77 27.38 18.87
C ILE A 349 -0.13 28.53 19.65
N ASN A 350 1.13 28.88 19.34
CA ASN A 350 1.81 29.99 20.02
C ASN A 350 1.17 31.36 19.73
N GLN A 351 0.53 31.54 18.57
CA GLN A 351 -0.17 32.79 18.20
C GLN A 351 -1.55 32.94 18.86
N ILE A 352 -2.18 31.85 19.32
CA ILE A 352 -3.47 31.90 20.03
C ILE A 352 -3.31 32.36 21.49
N HIS A 353 -2.08 32.30 22.03
CA HIS A 353 -1.78 32.69 23.40
C HIS A 353 -1.45 34.18 23.60
N ASP A 354 -1.37 34.96 22.53
CA ASP A 354 -1.31 36.43 22.54
C ASP A 354 -2.67 37.02 22.13
#